data_AF-A0AAW8J883-F1
#
_entry.id   AF-A0AAW8J883-F1
#
_cell.length_a   1.000
_cell.length_b   1.000
_cell.length_c   1.000
_cell.angle_alpha   90.00
_cell.angle_beta   90.00
_cell.angle_gamma   90.00
#
_symmetry.space_group_name_H-M   'P 1'
#
loop_
_entity.id
_entity.type
_entity.pdbx_description
1 polymer ?
#
loop_
_entity_poly.entity_id
_entity_poly.type
_entity_poly.pdbx_seq_one_letter_code
_entity_poly.pdbx_strand_id
1 'polypeptide(L)'
;MKSLKVLAVAIMGFCSIDSYGATLDVTDTLYHFAKNCNAQGRVAYYQEDTGRWQAYSADQMHYEYKYMLDMLSLGSLSSDSGGSVSRQDIQAYLDKTRANRLAAAKGYLMCK
;
A
#
# COMPACT_ATOMS: atom_id res chain seq x y z
N MET A 1 -21.89 27.74 18.41
CA MET A 1 -21.81 27.11 17.07
C MET A 1 -20.34 26.95 16.67
N LYS A 2 -19.64 25.92 17.15
CA LYS A 2 -18.24 25.67 16.75
C LYS A 2 -17.92 24.18 16.84
N SER A 3 -18.29 23.43 15.80
CA SER A 3 -17.80 22.07 15.57
C SER A 3 -18.46 21.52 14.31
N LEU A 4 -17.99 21.93 13.13
CA LEU A 4 -18.21 21.16 11.90
C LEU A 4 -17.33 21.72 10.78
N LYS A 5 -16.11 21.19 10.62
CA LYS A 5 -15.50 20.94 9.30
C LYS A 5 -14.68 19.66 9.45
N VAL A 6 -15.45 18.59 9.34
CA VAL A 6 -15.07 17.18 9.31
C VAL A 6 -14.01 16.98 8.24
N LEU A 7 -12.82 16.59 8.71
CA LEU A 7 -11.97 15.52 8.19
C LEU A 7 -12.36 14.98 6.80
N ALA A 8 -11.92 15.65 5.74
CA ALA A 8 -11.98 15.14 4.36
C ALA A 8 -10.71 14.34 4.02
N VAL A 9 -10.44 13.28 4.80
CA VAL A 9 -9.37 12.32 4.50
C VAL A 9 -9.91 10.91 4.71
N ALA A 10 -10.93 10.57 3.95
CA ALA A 10 -11.40 9.20 3.80
C ALA A 10 -11.97 9.11 2.38
N ILE A 11 -11.77 7.98 1.73
CA ILE A 11 -12.18 7.66 0.36
C ILE A 11 -11.11 8.04 -0.68
N MET A 12 -10.16 7.13 -0.87
CA MET A 12 -9.87 6.48 -2.16
C MET A 12 -8.66 5.56 -1.96
N GLY A 13 -8.81 4.25 -2.23
CA GLY A 13 -7.65 3.37 -2.39
C GLY A 13 -7.76 1.91 -1.96
N PHE A 14 -8.91 1.39 -1.51
CA PHE A 14 -9.08 -0.05 -1.27
C PHE A 14 -10.10 -0.66 -2.23
N CYS A 15 -9.93 -0.40 -3.53
CA CYS A 15 -10.66 -1.16 -4.54
C CYS A 15 -9.80 -2.36 -4.95
N SER A 16 -10.31 -3.56 -4.69
CA SER A 16 -10.02 -4.80 -5.39
C SER A 16 -8.54 -5.13 -5.66
N ILE A 17 -7.96 -6.00 -4.84
CA ILE A 17 -6.66 -6.64 -5.14
C ILE A 17 -6.78 -7.58 -6.37
N ASP A 18 -8.01 -7.91 -6.81
CA ASP A 18 -8.29 -8.86 -7.90
C ASP A 18 -8.53 -8.23 -9.30
N SER A 19 -8.37 -6.91 -9.46
CA SER A 19 -8.63 -6.27 -10.75
C SER A 19 -7.61 -5.16 -10.99
N TYR A 20 -6.59 -5.44 -11.83
CA TYR A 20 -5.78 -4.43 -12.53
C TYR A 20 -5.56 -3.12 -11.76
N GLY A 21 -4.68 -3.13 -10.75
CA GLY A 21 -4.19 -1.89 -10.15
C GLY A 21 -4.02 -1.92 -8.63
N ALA A 22 -3.32 -2.91 -8.09
CA ALA A 22 -2.68 -2.67 -6.79
C ALA A 22 -1.72 -1.49 -7.00
N THR A 23 -1.92 -0.39 -6.28
CA THR A 23 -1.07 0.78 -6.38
C THR A 23 0.21 0.57 -5.57
N LEU A 24 1.25 1.37 -5.84
CA LEU A 24 2.52 1.29 -5.13
C LEU A 24 2.34 1.40 -3.61
N ASP A 25 1.46 2.27 -3.16
CA ASP A 25 1.15 2.47 -1.74
C ASP A 25 0.36 1.30 -1.14
N VAL A 26 -0.50 0.64 -1.90
CA VAL A 26 -1.19 -0.57 -1.41
C VAL A 26 -0.19 -1.71 -1.24
N THR A 27 0.63 -1.99 -2.26
CA THR A 27 1.62 -3.08 -2.20
C THR A 27 2.69 -2.86 -1.14
N ASP A 28 3.17 -1.62 -0.96
CA ASP A 28 4.05 -1.25 0.18
C ASP A 28 3.38 -1.52 1.52
N THR A 29 2.10 -1.15 1.68
CA THR A 29 1.36 -1.35 2.93
C THR A 29 1.21 -2.84 3.25
N LEU A 30 0.77 -3.63 2.26
CA LEU A 30 0.57 -5.07 2.40
C LEU A 30 1.89 -5.80 2.68
N TYR A 31 2.96 -5.47 1.97
CA TYR A 31 4.29 -6.03 2.21
C TYR A 31 4.74 -5.80 3.66
N HIS A 32 4.69 -4.56 4.14
CA HIS A 32 5.15 -4.25 5.49
C HIS A 32 4.24 -4.81 6.57
N PHE A 33 2.93 -4.89 6.34
CA PHE A 33 2.02 -5.60 7.24
C PHE A 33 2.38 -7.09 7.33
N ALA A 34 2.53 -7.76 6.19
CA ALA A 34 2.88 -9.18 6.16
C ALA A 34 4.25 -9.47 6.75
N LYS A 35 5.24 -8.60 6.51
CA LYS A 35 6.55 -8.69 7.15
C LYS A 35 6.45 -8.63 8.67
N ASN A 36 5.62 -7.74 9.21
CA ASN A 36 5.39 -7.62 10.66
C ASN A 36 4.65 -8.83 11.24
N CYS A 37 3.75 -9.45 10.48
CA CYS A 37 3.10 -10.70 10.87
C CYS A 37 4.07 -11.88 10.90
N ASN A 38 4.87 -12.03 9.84
CA ASN A 38 5.88 -13.09 9.75
C ASN A 38 6.91 -12.98 10.88
N ALA A 39 7.30 -11.76 11.27
CA ALA A 39 8.18 -11.52 12.42
C ALA A 39 7.58 -11.99 13.76
N GLN A 40 6.26 -12.16 13.83
CA GLN A 40 5.53 -12.70 14.98
C GLN A 40 5.17 -14.20 14.81
N GLY A 41 5.65 -14.85 13.74
CA GLY A 41 5.29 -16.23 13.40
C GLY A 41 3.83 -16.41 12.95
N ARG A 42 3.20 -15.34 12.44
CA ARG A 42 1.81 -15.31 11.99
C ARG A 42 1.71 -15.08 10.50
N VAL A 43 0.55 -15.44 9.94
CA VAL A 43 0.20 -15.24 8.54
C VAL A 43 -0.64 -13.97 8.38
N ALA A 44 -0.40 -13.23 7.31
CA ALA A 44 -1.18 -12.06 6.97
C ALA A 44 -2.39 -12.42 6.10
N TYR A 45 -3.50 -11.76 6.40
CA TYR A 45 -4.76 -11.89 5.68
C TYR A 45 -5.28 -10.51 5.30
N TYR A 46 -5.89 -10.40 4.12
CA TYR A 46 -6.69 -9.25 3.72
C TYR A 46 -8.15 -9.68 3.51
N GLN A 47 -9.08 -8.75 3.66
CA GLN A 47 -10.48 -8.98 3.35
C GLN A 47 -10.78 -8.53 1.92
N GLU A 48 -11.25 -9.45 1.09
CA GLU A 48 -11.77 -9.17 -0.25
C GLU A 48 -13.09 -8.36 -0.17
N ASP A 49 -13.50 -7.77 -1.29
CA ASP A 49 -14.77 -7.06 -1.43
C ASP A 49 -15.99 -7.97 -1.14
N THR A 50 -15.83 -9.29 -1.30
CA THR A 50 -16.83 -10.31 -0.95
C THR A 50 -16.98 -10.51 0.57
N GLY A 51 -16.12 -9.88 1.37
CA GLY A 51 -16.00 -10.08 2.81
C GLY A 51 -15.16 -11.31 3.19
N ARG A 52 -14.67 -12.08 2.22
CA ARG A 52 -13.82 -13.26 2.45
C ARG A 52 -12.40 -12.84 2.84
N TRP A 53 -11.82 -13.55 3.79
CA TRP A 53 -10.42 -13.36 4.17
C TRP A 53 -9.50 -14.24 3.32
N GLN A 54 -8.50 -13.64 2.69
CA GLN A 54 -7.51 -14.32 1.88
C GLN A 54 -6.12 -14.15 2.49
N ALA A 55 -5.41 -15.27 2.64
CA ALA A 55 -4.02 -15.27 3.08
C ALA A 55 -3.10 -14.78 1.95
N TYR A 56 -2.04 -14.07 2.32
CA TYR A 56 -1.02 -13.63 1.37
C TYR A 56 0.36 -13.62 2.04
N SER A 57 1.41 -13.69 1.22
CA SER A 57 2.80 -13.73 1.70
C SER A 57 3.50 -12.38 1.55
N ALA A 58 4.44 -12.11 2.46
CA ALA A 58 5.30 -10.92 2.36
C ALA A 58 6.14 -10.94 1.08
N ASP A 59 6.61 -12.11 0.66
CA ASP A 59 7.44 -12.25 -0.55
C ASP A 59 6.66 -11.91 -1.82
N GLN A 60 5.42 -12.37 -1.94
CA GLN A 60 4.54 -12.02 -3.05
C GLN A 60 4.38 -10.49 -3.15
N MET A 61 4.01 -9.85 -2.04
CA MET A 61 3.81 -8.39 -2.01
C MET A 61 5.11 -7.62 -2.24
N HIS A 62 6.26 -8.16 -1.82
CA HIS A 62 7.56 -7.55 -2.07
C HIS A 62 7.90 -7.54 -3.56
N TYR A 63 7.63 -8.63 -4.30
CA TYR A 63 7.87 -8.68 -5.74
C TYR A 63 6.97 -7.68 -6.50
N GLU A 64 5.69 -7.61 -6.14
CA GLU A 64 4.74 -6.65 -6.74
C GLU A 64 5.15 -5.20 -6.45
N TYR A 65 5.49 -4.90 -5.20
CA TYR A 65 5.99 -3.60 -4.77
C TYR A 65 7.25 -3.18 -5.55
N LYS A 66 8.23 -4.08 -5.66
CA LYS A 66 9.48 -3.81 -6.38
C LYS A 66 9.24 -3.59 -7.87
N TYR A 67 8.41 -4.41 -8.49
CA TYR A 67 8.04 -4.25 -9.90
C TYR A 67 7.42 -2.87 -10.16
N MET A 68 6.51 -2.40 -9.31
CA MET A 68 5.90 -1.07 -9.44
C MET A 68 6.89 0.07 -9.24
N LEU A 69 7.80 -0.04 -8.27
CA LEU A 69 8.88 0.92 -8.10
C LEU A 69 9.78 1.00 -9.33
N ASP A 70 10.15 -0.15 -9.91
CA ASP A 70 10.98 -0.22 -11.10
C ASP A 70 10.27 0.40 -12.31
N MET A 71 8.97 0.11 -12.51
CA MET A 71 8.17 0.72 -13.58
C MET A 71 8.09 2.25 -13.48
N LEU A 72 7.91 2.80 -12.28
CA LEU A 72 7.91 4.25 -12.09
C LEU A 72 9.27 4.88 -12.43
N SER A 73 10.37 4.21 -12.09
CA SER A 73 11.71 4.68 -12.42
C SER A 73 12.04 4.61 -13.92
N LEU A 74 11.49 3.62 -14.62
CA LEU A 74 11.62 3.51 -16.09
C LEU A 74 10.76 4.56 -16.81
N GLY A 75 9.55 4.83 -16.31
CA GLY A 75 8.70 5.90 -16.83
C GLY A 75 9.34 7.28 -16.70
N SER A 76 10.04 7.54 -15.59
CA SER A 76 10.74 8.82 -15.38
C SER A 76 11.99 8.99 -16.24
N LEU A 77 12.58 7.91 -16.76
CA LEU A 77 13.69 7.98 -17.73
C LEU A 77 13.22 8.33 -19.15
N SER A 78 11.91 8.22 -19.42
CA SER A 78 11.33 8.41 -20.76
C SER A 78 10.67 9.78 -20.99
N SER A 79 10.63 10.66 -19.98
CA SER A 79 9.98 11.98 -20.08
C SER A 79 10.97 13.14 -19.99
N ASP A 80 11.26 13.75 -21.13
CA ASP A 80 12.21 14.87 -21.30
C ASP A 80 11.74 16.24 -20.71
N SER A 81 10.61 16.31 -19.99
CA SER A 81 10.00 17.61 -19.67
C SER A 81 9.29 17.77 -18.31
N GLY A 82 9.56 16.92 -17.32
CA GLY A 82 8.94 17.06 -15.99
C GLY A 82 9.92 16.67 -14.88
N GLY A 83 9.96 17.44 -13.78
CA GLY A 83 10.83 17.15 -12.65
C GLY A 83 10.67 15.70 -12.19
N SER A 84 11.69 14.88 -12.43
CA SER A 84 11.64 13.46 -12.10
C SER A 84 11.59 13.32 -10.59
N VAL A 85 10.49 12.81 -10.03
CA VAL A 85 10.45 12.42 -8.62
C VAL A 85 11.45 11.28 -8.46
N SER A 86 12.46 11.47 -7.61
CA SER A 86 13.49 10.45 -7.44
C SER A 86 12.90 9.22 -6.74
N ARG A 87 13.50 8.04 -6.97
CA ARG A 87 13.16 6.83 -6.19
C ARG A 87 13.24 7.06 -4.68
N GLN A 88 14.20 7.88 -4.25
CA GLN A 88 14.40 8.22 -2.84
C GLN A 88 13.23 9.05 -2.29
N ASP A 89 12.71 10.00 -3.05
CA ASP A 89 11.54 10.80 -2.65
C ASP A 89 10.28 9.93 -2.54
N ILE A 90 10.10 9.00 -3.47
CA ILE A 90 9.01 8.02 -3.43
C ILE A 90 9.13 7.15 -2.16
N GLN A 91 10.32 6.62 -1.89
CA GLN A 91 10.58 5.79 -0.72
C GLN A 91 10.30 6.57 0.57
N ALA A 92 10.79 7.81 0.67
CA ALA A 92 10.57 8.68 1.81
C ALA A 92 9.08 9.02 2.02
N TYR A 93 8.33 9.26 0.94
CA TYR A 93 6.89 9.45 0.99
C TYR A 93 6.16 8.21 1.51
N LEU A 94 6.49 7.03 1.00
CA LEU A 94 5.91 5.78 1.45
C LEU A 94 6.21 5.57 2.93
N ASP A 95 7.46 5.71 3.35
CA ASP A 95 7.87 5.57 4.75
C ASP A 95 7.08 6.50 5.68
N LYS A 96 6.96 7.77 5.31
CA LYS A 96 6.25 8.79 6.10
C LYS A 96 4.76 8.52 6.23
N THR A 97 4.12 7.95 5.21
CA THR A 97 2.66 7.75 5.18
C THR A 97 2.21 6.36 5.65
N ARG A 98 3.15 5.39 5.75
CA ARG A 98 2.82 3.98 5.98
C ARG A 98 2.01 3.72 7.24
N ALA A 99 2.38 4.35 8.36
CA ALA A 99 1.66 4.17 9.62
C ALA A 99 0.19 4.59 9.50
N ASN A 100 -0.09 5.68 8.80
CA ASN A 100 -1.46 6.16 8.55
C ASN A 100 -2.22 5.22 7.62
N ARG A 101 -1.56 4.73 6.55
CA ARG A 101 -2.14 3.74 5.62
C ARG A 101 -2.49 2.44 6.33
N LEU A 102 -1.60 1.91 7.17
CA LEU A 102 -1.86 0.73 7.99
C LEU A 102 -3.01 0.94 8.99
N ALA A 103 -3.06 2.11 9.63
CA ALA A 103 -4.15 2.44 10.55
C ALA A 103 -5.51 2.48 9.82
N ALA A 104 -5.56 3.08 8.63
CA ALA A 104 -6.75 3.11 7.79
C ALA A 104 -7.15 1.69 7.30
N ALA A 105 -6.17 0.82 7.04
CA ALA A 105 -6.38 -0.54 6.56
C ALA A 105 -6.76 -1.55 7.65
N LYS A 106 -6.74 -1.16 8.94
CA LYS A 106 -6.91 -2.09 10.08
C LYS A 106 -8.19 -2.92 10.04
N GLY A 107 -9.28 -2.39 9.45
CA GLY A 107 -10.53 -3.13 9.29
C GLY A 107 -10.48 -4.24 8.23
N TYR A 108 -9.52 -4.16 7.32
CA TYR A 108 -9.39 -5.04 6.15
C TYR A 108 -8.12 -5.90 6.20
N LEU A 109 -7.30 -5.77 7.25
CA LEU A 109 -6.05 -6.51 7.44
C LEU A 109 -6.04 -7.24 8.77
N MET A 110 -5.53 -8.46 8.77
CA MET A 110 -5.53 -9.32 9.94
C MET A 110 -4.28 -10.19 10.02
N CYS A 111 -3.79 -10.40 11.23
CA CYS A 111 -2.57 -11.14 11.53
C CYS A 111 -2.90 -12.35 12.41
N LYS A 112 -2.87 -13.56 11.85
CA LYS A 112 -3.32 -14.79 12.51
C LYS A 112 -2.28 -15.89 12.45
#